data_AF-A0A535F8T5-F1
#
_entry.id   AF-A0A535F8T5-F1
#
_cell.length_a   1.000
_cell.length_b   1.000
_cell.length_c   1.000
_cell.angle_alpha   90.00
_cell.angle_beta   90.00
_cell.angle_gamma   90.00
#
_symmetry.space_group_name_H-M   'P 1'
#
loop_
_entity.id
_entity.type
_entity.pdbx_description
1 polymer ?
#
loop_
_entity_poly.entity_id
_entity_poly.type
_entity_poly.pdbx_seq_one_letter_code
_entity_poly.pdbx_strand_id
1 'polypeptide(L)'
;MSVNIPPLTQRPAWKALEEHYQRIRTLHLRTLFAEDPRRGERFATEAVGIYFDYSKNRITDETMRLLLQLAESSGLQERIEAMFRGEKINVTEQRAVLHVALRAPKDETIVVDGENVVPQVHAVLDKMADFSNQVRSGAWKGYTGKRIRNIVNIGIGGSDLGPRMAYEALKYYSDRGLTLRFVSNVDGNEFVEYTRDLDPAETLFIVSSKTFTTQETLLNAHSARAWCVGALGSEQAVAKHFVAVSTNTEEVEKFGIDTKNMFEFWDWVGGRYSYDSAIGLSLMIAIGPDRFREMLAGFHEVDVHFRTTPFERNLPVLLGLIGIWYNNFFGAQTVAILPYDHYLGFLTSYLQQLDMESNGKHVDLEGRQVDYQTGPIVWGQPGTNGQHAFYQLIHQGTKLIPCDFIGFYQPLNKLKPHHDLLMANFIAQTEALAFGKTAEEVAADGVPAFQVPHRTFEGNRPTNTILMERLTPETLGKLIALYEHKVFVQGTIWHINSFDQWGVELGKVLANRIIPELESTEEPKLAHDSSTNTLIRRYRQLRGEPS
;
A
#
# COMPACT_ATOMS: atom_id res chain seq x y z
N MET A 1 29.71 -21.06 -2.59
CA MET A 1 30.76 -20.07 -2.28
C MET A 1 30.10 -18.72 -2.44
N SER A 2 29.86 -18.00 -1.34
CA SER A 2 29.28 -16.65 -1.44
C SER A 2 30.29 -15.75 -2.12
N VAL A 3 29.94 -15.24 -3.29
CA VAL A 3 30.68 -14.12 -3.89
C VAL A 3 30.56 -12.99 -2.87
N ASN A 4 31.69 -12.49 -2.37
CA ASN A 4 31.68 -11.38 -1.41
C ASN A 4 31.24 -10.12 -2.17
N ILE A 5 29.93 -9.84 -2.17
CA ILE A 5 29.37 -8.66 -2.84
C ILE A 5 29.80 -7.43 -2.03
N PRO A 6 30.52 -6.47 -2.65
CA PRO A 6 30.92 -5.26 -1.95
C PRO A 6 29.68 -4.46 -1.49
N PRO A 7 29.76 -3.77 -0.33
CA PRO A 7 28.70 -2.89 0.13
C PRO A 7 28.22 -1.95 -0.98
N LEU A 8 26.91 -1.67 -1.04
CA LEU A 8 26.28 -0.91 -2.11
C LEU A 8 27.00 0.42 -2.41
N THR A 9 27.35 1.17 -1.38
CA THR A 9 28.02 2.48 -1.44
C THR A 9 29.46 2.43 -1.96
N GLN A 10 30.05 1.23 -2.04
CA GLN A 10 31.40 0.99 -2.56
C GLN A 10 31.39 0.49 -4.02
N ARG A 11 30.21 0.21 -4.59
CA ARG A 11 30.10 -0.28 -5.97
C ARG A 11 30.44 0.84 -6.98
N PRO A 12 31.09 0.53 -8.11
CA PRO A 12 31.44 1.55 -9.12
C PRO A 12 30.25 2.36 -9.64
N ALA A 13 29.10 1.72 -9.87
CA ALA A 13 27.89 2.40 -10.33
C ALA A 13 27.38 3.44 -9.32
N TRP A 14 27.48 3.14 -8.03
CA TRP A 14 27.12 4.07 -6.95
C TRP A 14 28.07 5.26 -6.90
N LYS A 15 29.39 5.02 -6.97
CA LYS A 15 30.39 6.10 -7.00
C LYS A 15 30.22 7.02 -8.21
N ALA A 16 29.91 6.46 -9.38
CA ALA A 16 29.62 7.26 -10.57
C ALA A 16 28.38 8.16 -10.37
N LEU A 17 27.34 7.68 -9.68
CA LEU A 17 26.18 8.49 -9.33
C LEU A 17 26.50 9.58 -8.30
N GLU A 18 27.34 9.30 -7.29
CA GLU A 18 27.81 10.31 -6.33
C GLU A 18 28.57 11.44 -7.04
N GLU A 19 29.49 11.09 -7.94
CA GLU A 19 30.24 12.07 -8.74
C GLU A 19 29.32 12.87 -9.67
N HIS A 20 28.37 12.19 -10.33
CA HIS A 20 27.39 12.84 -11.20
C HIS A 20 26.50 13.80 -10.42
N TYR A 21 26.03 13.39 -9.24
CA TYR A 21 25.28 14.24 -8.32
C TYR A 21 26.04 15.53 -7.98
N GLN A 22 27.33 15.46 -7.66
CA GLN A 22 28.11 16.68 -7.38
C GLN A 22 28.12 17.65 -8.57
N ARG A 23 28.09 17.16 -9.81
CA ARG A 23 28.02 17.98 -11.02
C ARG A 23 26.65 18.62 -11.22
N ILE A 24 25.56 17.87 -10.98
CA ILE A 24 24.21 18.31 -11.36
C ILE A 24 23.32 18.81 -10.23
N ARG A 25 23.74 18.69 -8.95
CA ARG A 25 22.94 19.05 -7.77
C ARG A 25 22.49 20.51 -7.69
N THR A 26 23.05 21.41 -8.50
CA THR A 26 22.64 22.81 -8.60
C THR A 26 21.80 23.11 -9.85
N LEU A 27 21.67 22.17 -10.78
CA LEU A 27 20.85 22.37 -11.99
C LEU A 27 19.38 22.56 -11.64
N HIS A 28 18.76 23.51 -12.32
CA HIS A 28 17.37 23.86 -12.16
C HIS A 28 16.52 23.28 -13.28
N LEU A 29 15.29 22.83 -12.97
CA LEU A 29 14.36 22.30 -13.97
C LEU A 29 14.09 23.28 -15.12
N ARG A 30 13.97 24.59 -14.85
CA ARG A 30 13.91 25.63 -15.91
C ARG A 30 15.02 25.49 -16.95
N THR A 31 16.27 25.31 -16.52
CA THR A 31 17.42 25.13 -17.44
C THR A 31 17.31 23.83 -18.21
N LEU A 32 17.00 22.72 -17.52
CA LEU A 32 16.88 21.40 -18.14
C LEU A 32 15.78 21.35 -19.22
N PHE A 33 14.68 22.06 -19.04
CA PHE A 33 13.61 22.17 -20.04
C PHE A 33 13.93 23.18 -21.16
N ALA A 34 14.69 24.25 -20.87
CA ALA A 34 15.12 25.20 -21.88
C ALA A 34 16.15 24.61 -22.86
N GLU A 35 17.06 23.77 -22.35
CA GLU A 35 18.11 23.10 -23.14
C GLU A 35 17.58 21.88 -23.92
N ASP A 36 16.48 21.27 -23.47
CA ASP A 36 15.80 20.19 -24.18
C ASP A 36 14.30 20.51 -24.34
N PRO A 37 13.90 21.21 -25.42
CA PRO A 37 12.50 21.54 -25.66
C PRO A 37 11.57 20.32 -25.82
N ARG A 38 12.13 19.13 -26.11
CA ARG A 38 11.37 17.87 -26.24
C ARG A 38 11.45 16.99 -24.99
N ARG A 39 12.00 17.52 -23.89
CA ARG A 39 12.18 16.78 -22.63
C ARG A 39 10.92 16.10 -22.12
N GLY A 40 9.78 16.80 -22.21
CA GLY A 40 8.47 16.27 -21.80
C GLY A 40 8.00 15.07 -22.61
N GLU A 41 8.46 14.94 -23.86
CA GLU A 41 8.17 13.78 -24.72
C GLU A 41 9.20 12.65 -24.51
N ARG A 42 10.46 13.01 -24.20
CA ARG A 42 11.58 12.07 -24.08
C ARG A 42 11.64 11.35 -22.74
N PHE A 43 11.39 12.07 -21.64
CA PHE A 43 11.31 11.49 -20.30
C PHE A 43 9.86 11.17 -19.93
N ALA A 44 9.24 10.40 -20.81
CA ALA A 44 7.93 9.82 -20.63
C ALA A 44 7.92 8.41 -21.20
N THR A 45 7.21 7.51 -20.55
CA THR A 45 7.01 6.13 -21.00
C THR A 45 5.55 5.77 -20.88
N GLU A 46 5.00 5.13 -21.90
CA GLU A 46 3.64 4.60 -21.88
C GLU A 46 3.66 3.09 -22.13
N ALA A 47 3.05 2.34 -21.22
CA ALA A 47 2.89 0.90 -21.33
C ALA A 47 1.68 0.46 -20.52
N VAL A 48 1.04 -0.64 -20.93
CA VAL A 48 -0.10 -1.26 -20.22
C VAL A 48 -1.22 -0.29 -19.82
N GLY A 49 -1.43 0.79 -20.59
CA GLY A 49 -2.45 1.83 -20.32
C GLY A 49 -2.07 2.84 -19.23
N ILE A 50 -0.81 2.87 -18.80
CA ILE A 50 -0.24 3.86 -17.89
C ILE A 50 0.69 4.79 -18.68
N TYR A 51 0.40 6.08 -18.66
CA TYR A 51 1.33 7.13 -19.09
C TYR A 51 2.11 7.64 -17.88
N PHE A 52 3.44 7.53 -17.94
CA PHE A 52 4.35 7.96 -16.88
C PHE A 52 5.28 9.06 -17.40
N ASP A 53 4.99 10.31 -17.03
CA ASP A 53 5.87 11.47 -17.26
C ASP A 53 6.76 11.66 -16.03
N TYR A 54 8.07 11.49 -16.23
CA TYR A 54 9.12 11.69 -15.24
C TYR A 54 10.08 12.81 -15.65
N SER A 55 9.68 13.67 -16.59
CA SER A 55 10.47 14.77 -17.13
C SER A 55 10.72 15.89 -16.12
N LYS A 56 9.79 16.10 -15.17
CA LYS A 56 9.88 17.09 -14.09
C LYS A 56 10.74 16.60 -12.91
N ASN A 57 11.66 15.68 -13.17
CA ASN A 57 12.72 15.28 -12.26
C ASN A 57 14.07 15.92 -12.66
N ARG A 58 14.94 16.10 -11.67
CA ARG A 58 16.29 16.68 -11.79
C ARG A 58 17.27 15.62 -12.28
N ILE A 59 17.06 15.20 -13.53
CA ILE A 59 17.76 14.10 -14.19
C ILE A 59 18.23 14.51 -15.60
N THR A 60 19.28 13.87 -16.10
CA THR A 60 19.75 13.96 -17.49
C THR A 60 19.83 12.56 -18.11
N ASP A 61 20.16 12.47 -19.40
CA ASP A 61 20.43 11.18 -20.06
C ASP A 61 21.56 10.41 -19.34
N GLU A 62 22.59 11.13 -18.87
CA GLU A 62 23.66 10.54 -18.06
C GLU A 62 23.13 10.04 -16.71
N THR A 63 22.24 10.78 -16.04
CA THR A 63 21.63 10.31 -14.78
C THR A 63 20.89 8.99 -15.00
N MET A 64 20.05 8.91 -16.04
CA MET A 64 19.26 7.71 -16.31
C MET A 64 20.15 6.53 -16.69
N ARG A 65 21.16 6.74 -17.54
CA ARG A 65 22.15 5.70 -17.86
C ARG A 65 22.84 5.15 -16.62
N LEU A 66 23.27 6.01 -15.69
CA LEU A 66 23.94 5.61 -14.46
C LEU A 66 23.01 4.87 -13.49
N LEU A 67 21.75 5.31 -13.37
CA LEU A 67 20.73 4.62 -12.56
C LEU A 67 20.42 3.22 -13.11
N LEU A 68 20.30 3.07 -14.43
CA LEU A 68 20.10 1.78 -15.08
C LEU A 68 21.31 0.85 -14.86
N GLN A 69 22.53 1.37 -14.95
CA GLN A 69 23.74 0.62 -14.61
C GLN A 69 23.76 0.18 -13.13
N LEU A 70 23.24 1.00 -12.21
CA LEU A 70 23.09 0.60 -10.81
C LEU A 70 22.11 -0.57 -10.65
N ALA A 71 20.97 -0.55 -11.36
CA ALA A 71 20.02 -1.66 -11.37
C ALA A 71 20.64 -2.96 -11.91
N GLU A 72 21.31 -2.89 -13.06
CA GLU A 72 22.01 -4.03 -13.68
C GLU A 72 23.08 -4.60 -12.72
N SER A 73 23.95 -3.74 -12.19
CA SER A 73 25.03 -4.17 -11.27
C SER A 73 24.52 -4.67 -9.91
N SER A 74 23.25 -4.43 -9.58
CA SER A 74 22.58 -4.94 -8.38
C SER A 74 21.91 -6.30 -8.59
N GLY A 75 21.98 -6.89 -9.80
CA GLY A 75 21.38 -8.18 -10.10
C GLY A 75 19.85 -8.14 -10.13
N LEU A 76 19.27 -7.00 -10.54
CA LEU A 76 17.83 -6.80 -10.50
C LEU A 76 17.08 -7.82 -11.35
N GLN A 77 17.56 -8.14 -12.56
CA GLN A 77 16.89 -9.09 -13.45
C GLN A 77 16.86 -10.50 -12.85
N GLU A 78 17.98 -10.93 -12.27
CA GLU A 78 18.08 -12.23 -11.60
C GLU A 78 17.13 -12.32 -10.41
N ARG A 79 17.00 -11.22 -9.65
CA ARG A 79 16.10 -11.16 -8.50
C ARG A 79 14.63 -11.19 -8.93
N ILE A 80 14.27 -10.46 -9.99
CA ILE A 80 12.93 -10.52 -10.61
C ILE A 80 12.62 -11.97 -10.98
N GLU A 81 13.48 -12.62 -11.76
CA GLU A 81 13.25 -14.01 -12.16
C GLU A 81 13.18 -14.96 -10.96
N ALA A 82 13.98 -14.75 -9.92
CA ALA A 82 13.90 -15.54 -8.69
C ALA A 82 12.52 -15.42 -7.99
N MET A 83 11.93 -14.22 -7.96
CA MET A 83 10.57 -14.02 -7.46
C MET A 83 9.56 -14.81 -8.29
N PHE A 84 9.57 -14.63 -9.62
CA PHE A 84 8.60 -15.28 -10.52
C PHE A 84 8.77 -16.81 -10.61
N ARG A 85 9.97 -17.35 -10.33
CA ARG A 85 10.22 -18.79 -10.21
C ARG A 85 9.85 -19.38 -8.84
N GLY A 86 9.40 -18.56 -7.90
CA GLY A 86 9.05 -19.02 -6.55
C GLY A 86 10.25 -19.39 -5.69
N GLU A 87 11.44 -18.84 -5.98
CA GLU A 87 12.59 -19.04 -5.12
C GLU A 87 12.37 -18.37 -3.75
N LYS A 88 13.05 -18.89 -2.72
CA LYS A 88 12.92 -18.44 -1.33
C LYS A 88 13.67 -17.13 -1.10
N ILE A 89 13.19 -16.06 -1.75
CA ILE A 89 13.83 -14.74 -1.72
C ILE A 89 13.57 -13.97 -0.41
N ASN A 90 12.55 -14.34 0.37
CA ASN A 90 12.42 -13.93 1.76
C ASN A 90 13.36 -14.80 2.61
N VAL A 91 14.62 -14.40 2.68
CA VAL A 91 15.72 -15.22 3.23
C VAL A 91 15.64 -15.37 4.75
N THR A 92 15.12 -14.37 5.47
CA THR A 92 15.07 -14.42 6.95
C THR A 92 13.98 -15.35 7.46
N GLU A 93 12.91 -15.54 6.68
CA GLU A 93 11.82 -16.48 7.00
C GLU A 93 11.87 -17.77 6.17
N GLN A 94 12.81 -17.90 5.22
CA GLN A 94 12.95 -19.05 4.31
C GLN A 94 11.68 -19.33 3.49
N ARG A 95 11.06 -18.26 2.96
CA ARG A 95 9.80 -18.32 2.21
C ARG A 95 9.95 -17.80 0.78
N ALA A 96 9.14 -18.36 -0.11
CA ALA A 96 8.88 -17.75 -1.41
C ALA A 96 8.10 -16.44 -1.24
N VAL A 97 8.13 -15.59 -2.27
CA VAL A 97 7.39 -14.34 -2.35
C VAL A 97 6.64 -14.34 -3.66
N LEU A 98 5.34 -14.60 -3.61
CA LEU A 98 4.60 -15.02 -4.80
C LEU A 98 3.22 -14.40 -4.93
N HIS A 99 3.05 -13.16 -4.45
CA HIS A 99 1.82 -12.42 -4.71
C HIS A 99 1.48 -12.36 -6.22
N VAL A 100 2.49 -12.37 -7.11
CA VAL A 100 2.32 -12.54 -8.57
C VAL A 100 1.54 -13.79 -8.99
N ALA A 101 1.60 -14.89 -8.22
CA ALA A 101 0.85 -16.11 -8.52
C ALA A 101 -0.66 -15.98 -8.24
N LEU A 102 -1.09 -15.01 -7.41
CA LEU A 102 -2.50 -14.77 -7.07
C LEU A 102 -3.32 -14.27 -8.26
N ARG A 103 -2.64 -13.65 -9.23
CA ARG A 103 -3.23 -13.06 -10.43
C ARG A 103 -2.76 -13.72 -11.73
N ALA A 104 -2.08 -14.86 -11.65
CA ALA A 104 -1.65 -15.63 -12.80
C ALA A 104 -2.86 -16.25 -13.55
N PRO A 105 -2.87 -16.28 -14.89
CA PRO A 105 -3.86 -17.01 -15.69
C PRO A 105 -3.94 -18.50 -15.33
N LYS A 106 -5.10 -19.14 -15.59
CA LYS A 106 -5.37 -20.55 -15.22
C LYS A 106 -4.40 -21.56 -15.83
N ASP A 107 -3.82 -21.23 -16.97
CA ASP A 107 -2.90 -22.06 -17.74
C ASP A 107 -1.41 -21.82 -17.41
N GLU A 108 -1.10 -20.81 -16.60
CA GLU A 108 0.27 -20.57 -16.15
C GLU A 108 0.73 -21.64 -15.13
N THR A 109 2.04 -21.89 -15.10
CA THR A 109 2.65 -22.84 -14.17
C THR A 109 3.70 -22.14 -13.33
N ILE A 110 3.45 -22.04 -12.03
CA ILE A 110 4.38 -21.48 -11.04
C ILE A 110 4.58 -22.54 -9.97
N VAL A 111 5.80 -23.07 -9.87
CA VAL A 111 6.11 -24.21 -9.00
C VAL A 111 6.83 -23.74 -7.74
N VAL A 112 6.33 -24.15 -6.58
CA VAL A 112 6.91 -23.85 -5.25
C VAL A 112 7.06 -25.16 -4.50
N ASP A 113 8.27 -25.45 -4.02
CA ASP A 113 8.57 -26.69 -3.28
C ASP A 113 8.05 -27.98 -3.99
N GLY A 114 8.03 -27.96 -5.33
CA GLY A 114 7.62 -29.09 -6.17
C GLY A 114 6.14 -29.10 -6.61
N GLU A 115 5.33 -28.15 -6.16
CA GLU A 115 3.89 -28.08 -6.47
C GLU A 115 3.54 -26.85 -7.32
N ASN A 116 2.70 -27.03 -8.35
CA ASN A 116 2.11 -25.90 -9.07
C ASN A 116 1.03 -25.25 -8.20
N VAL A 117 1.23 -23.99 -7.82
CA VAL A 117 0.32 -23.26 -6.92
C VAL A 117 -0.89 -22.64 -7.64
N VAL A 118 -0.80 -22.42 -8.96
CA VAL A 118 -1.83 -21.73 -9.75
C VAL A 118 -3.21 -22.42 -9.67
N PRO A 119 -3.33 -23.76 -9.79
CA PRO A 119 -4.62 -24.43 -9.62
C PRO A 119 -5.26 -24.20 -8.24
N GLN A 120 -4.45 -24.13 -7.18
CA GLN A 120 -4.94 -23.91 -5.82
C GLN A 120 -5.46 -22.47 -5.64
N VAL A 121 -4.75 -21.48 -6.23
CA VAL A 121 -5.21 -20.08 -6.32
C VAL A 121 -6.58 -20.00 -6.97
N HIS A 122 -6.75 -20.59 -8.15
CA HIS A 122 -8.02 -20.55 -8.87
C HIS A 122 -9.15 -21.30 -8.16
N ALA A 123 -8.85 -22.39 -7.44
CA ALA A 123 -9.84 -23.09 -6.62
C ALA A 123 -10.39 -22.18 -5.50
N VAL A 124 -9.53 -21.40 -4.84
CA VAL A 124 -9.96 -20.42 -3.85
C VAL A 124 -10.74 -19.28 -4.49
N LEU A 125 -10.28 -18.73 -5.63
CA LEU A 125 -11.00 -17.68 -6.36
C LEU A 125 -12.39 -18.12 -6.81
N ASP A 126 -12.54 -19.36 -7.29
CA ASP A 126 -13.82 -19.92 -7.71
C ASP A 126 -14.73 -20.14 -6.49
N LYS A 127 -14.20 -20.62 -5.36
CA LYS A 127 -14.94 -20.72 -4.09
C LYS A 127 -15.41 -19.36 -3.57
N MET A 128 -14.55 -18.33 -3.61
CA MET A 128 -14.91 -16.95 -3.26
C MET A 128 -16.00 -16.41 -4.19
N ALA A 129 -15.91 -16.70 -5.49
CA ALA A 129 -16.88 -16.26 -6.48
C ALA A 129 -18.27 -16.86 -6.20
N ASP A 130 -18.34 -18.16 -5.93
CA ASP A 130 -19.58 -18.85 -5.60
C ASP A 130 -20.22 -18.30 -4.32
N PHE A 131 -19.41 -18.09 -3.26
CA PHE A 131 -19.90 -17.50 -2.03
C PHE A 131 -20.38 -16.05 -2.25
N SER A 132 -19.59 -15.24 -2.94
CA SER A 132 -19.93 -13.84 -3.25
C SER A 132 -21.24 -13.75 -4.03
N ASN A 133 -21.45 -14.62 -5.01
CA ASN A 133 -22.70 -14.68 -5.78
C ASN A 133 -23.89 -15.08 -4.89
N GLN A 134 -23.72 -16.00 -3.94
CA GLN A 134 -24.79 -16.36 -3.00
C GLN A 134 -25.17 -15.19 -2.08
N VAL A 135 -24.19 -14.45 -1.55
CA VAL A 135 -24.44 -13.26 -0.73
C VAL A 135 -25.13 -12.16 -1.55
N ARG A 136 -24.57 -11.84 -2.72
CA ARG A 136 -25.08 -10.77 -3.61
C ARG A 136 -26.49 -11.06 -4.12
N SER A 137 -26.78 -12.29 -4.54
CA SER A 137 -28.13 -12.69 -4.96
C SER A 137 -29.13 -12.78 -3.80
N GLY A 138 -28.63 -12.87 -2.56
CA GLY A 138 -29.44 -13.11 -1.37
C GLY A 138 -29.89 -14.57 -1.22
N ALA A 139 -29.25 -15.51 -1.93
CA ALA A 139 -29.40 -16.94 -1.69
C ALA A 139 -28.78 -17.33 -0.34
N TRP A 140 -27.68 -16.70 0.05
CA TRP A 140 -27.18 -16.78 1.41
C TRP A 140 -28.10 -16.00 2.36
N LYS A 141 -28.69 -16.71 3.31
CA LYS A 141 -29.56 -16.14 4.34
C LYS A 141 -28.87 -16.15 5.69
N GLY A 142 -29.11 -15.10 6.47
CA GLY A 142 -28.81 -15.10 7.90
C GLY A 142 -29.61 -16.16 8.65
N TYR A 143 -29.30 -16.35 9.93
CA TYR A 143 -29.91 -17.32 10.82
C TYR A 143 -31.45 -17.24 10.86
N THR A 144 -32.01 -16.04 10.74
CA THR A 144 -33.46 -15.79 10.73
C THR A 144 -34.14 -16.01 9.36
N GLY A 145 -33.37 -16.35 8.32
CA GLY A 145 -33.86 -16.43 6.94
C GLY A 145 -33.84 -15.10 6.18
N LYS A 146 -33.47 -13.99 6.81
CA LYS A 146 -33.30 -12.68 6.14
C LYS A 146 -32.10 -12.68 5.20
N ARG A 147 -32.15 -11.82 4.17
CA ARG A 147 -31.02 -11.60 3.24
C ARG A 147 -29.93 -10.81 3.95
N ILE A 148 -28.67 -11.19 3.74
CA ILE A 148 -27.54 -10.39 4.20
C ILE A 148 -27.45 -9.09 3.39
N ARG A 149 -27.32 -7.97 4.10
CA ARG A 149 -27.15 -6.62 3.55
C ARG A 149 -25.88 -5.94 4.03
N ASN A 150 -25.41 -6.31 5.21
CA ASN A 150 -24.26 -5.67 5.84
C ASN A 150 -23.09 -6.65 5.87
N ILE A 151 -21.94 -6.21 5.38
CA ILE A 151 -20.70 -7.00 5.38
C ILE A 151 -19.69 -6.24 6.23
N VAL A 152 -19.14 -6.89 7.25
CA VAL A 152 -18.14 -6.30 8.13
C VAL A 152 -16.87 -7.14 8.05
N ASN A 153 -15.82 -6.59 7.43
CA ASN A 153 -14.49 -7.20 7.46
C ASN A 153 -13.81 -6.87 8.79
N ILE A 154 -13.29 -7.87 9.48
CA ILE A 154 -12.51 -7.72 10.71
C ILE A 154 -11.09 -8.18 10.44
N GLY A 155 -10.13 -7.27 10.55
CA GLY A 155 -8.71 -7.56 10.29
C GLY A 155 -7.86 -6.32 10.52
N ILE A 156 -6.54 -6.45 10.63
CA ILE A 156 -5.63 -5.31 10.83
C ILE A 156 -4.46 -5.35 9.84
N GLY A 157 -3.88 -4.18 9.54
CA GLY A 157 -2.77 -4.05 8.62
C GLY A 157 -3.15 -4.54 7.22
N GLY A 158 -2.47 -5.59 6.73
CA GLY A 158 -2.70 -6.12 5.39
C GLY A 158 -4.11 -6.69 5.17
N SER A 159 -4.73 -7.19 6.25
CA SER A 159 -6.11 -7.71 6.23
C SER A 159 -7.20 -6.63 6.23
N ASP A 160 -6.82 -5.35 6.30
CA ASP A 160 -7.74 -4.20 6.35
C ASP A 160 -7.40 -3.13 5.31
N LEU A 161 -6.16 -2.65 5.28
CA LEU A 161 -5.76 -1.52 4.45
C LEU A 161 -6.01 -1.78 2.96
N GLY A 162 -5.64 -2.96 2.47
CA GLY A 162 -5.90 -3.36 1.08
C GLY A 162 -7.40 -3.45 0.75
N PRO A 163 -8.18 -4.30 1.46
CA PRO A 163 -9.62 -4.39 1.24
C PRO A 163 -10.38 -3.06 1.37
N ARG A 164 -10.08 -2.25 2.38
CA ARG A 164 -10.69 -0.94 2.62
C ARG A 164 -10.36 0.03 1.49
N MET A 165 -9.09 0.13 1.10
CA MET A 165 -8.64 0.97 0.01
C MET A 165 -9.31 0.58 -1.31
N ALA A 166 -9.29 -0.71 -1.66
CA ALA A 166 -9.85 -1.17 -2.91
C ALA A 166 -11.37 -1.02 -2.97
N TYR A 167 -12.07 -1.22 -1.85
CA TYR A 167 -13.51 -0.97 -1.78
C TYR A 167 -13.85 0.50 -2.01
N GLU A 168 -13.16 1.43 -1.35
CA GLU A 168 -13.42 2.87 -1.54
C GLU A 168 -13.02 3.32 -2.96
N ALA A 169 -11.89 2.83 -3.49
CA ALA A 169 -11.45 3.09 -4.86
C ALA A 169 -12.46 2.61 -5.92
N LEU A 170 -13.06 1.43 -5.71
CA LEU A 170 -14.00 0.81 -6.65
C LEU A 170 -15.46 0.96 -6.24
N LYS A 171 -15.75 1.88 -5.30
CA LYS A 171 -17.08 2.11 -4.76
C LYS A 171 -18.10 2.45 -5.84
N TYR A 172 -17.68 3.05 -6.95
CA TYR A 172 -18.54 3.28 -8.11
C TYR A 172 -19.16 1.99 -8.68
N TYR A 173 -18.40 0.89 -8.65
CA TYR A 173 -18.79 -0.42 -9.20
C TYR A 173 -19.45 -1.34 -8.16
N SER A 174 -19.59 -0.88 -6.90
CA SER A 174 -20.14 -1.71 -5.84
C SER A 174 -21.66 -1.86 -5.95
N ASP A 175 -22.17 -3.00 -5.46
CA ASP A 175 -23.60 -3.20 -5.26
C ASP A 175 -24.10 -2.27 -4.16
N ARG A 176 -24.87 -1.26 -4.54
CA ARG A 176 -25.44 -0.25 -3.63
C ARG A 176 -26.52 -0.81 -2.69
N GLY A 177 -26.96 -2.04 -2.90
CA GLY A 177 -27.84 -2.77 -1.98
C GLY A 177 -27.10 -3.37 -0.78
N LEU A 178 -25.76 -3.32 -0.77
CA LEU A 178 -24.92 -3.79 0.33
C LEU A 178 -24.23 -2.63 1.05
N THR A 179 -24.12 -2.75 2.37
CA THR A 179 -23.33 -1.88 3.24
C THR A 179 -22.05 -2.63 3.61
N LEU A 180 -20.89 -2.02 3.36
CA LEU A 180 -19.59 -2.59 3.73
C LEU A 180 -18.91 -1.72 4.78
N ARG A 181 -18.35 -2.37 5.81
CA ARG A 181 -17.57 -1.74 6.89
C ARG A 181 -16.33 -2.56 7.21
N PHE A 182 -15.34 -1.91 7.81
CA PHE A 182 -14.03 -2.49 8.09
C PHE A 182 -13.63 -2.16 9.53
N VAL A 183 -13.53 -3.17 10.38
CA VAL A 183 -13.14 -3.04 11.78
C VAL A 183 -11.72 -3.57 11.94
N SER A 184 -10.80 -2.71 12.36
CA SER A 184 -9.38 -3.04 12.46
C SER A 184 -8.74 -2.65 13.79
N ASN A 185 -9.12 -1.52 14.38
CA ASN A 185 -8.54 -1.05 15.62
C ASN A 185 -9.05 -1.88 16.82
N VAL A 186 -8.19 -2.10 17.82
CA VAL A 186 -8.57 -2.72 19.09
C VAL A 186 -9.35 -1.76 19.99
N ASP A 187 -9.34 -0.46 19.69
CA ASP A 187 -10.24 0.51 20.30
C ASP A 187 -11.70 0.15 20.00
N GLY A 188 -12.41 -0.31 21.03
CA GLY A 188 -13.80 -0.76 20.93
C GLY A 188 -14.78 0.29 20.40
N ASN A 189 -14.40 1.57 20.39
CA ASN A 189 -15.21 2.62 19.75
C ASN A 189 -15.45 2.32 18.26
N GLU A 190 -14.47 1.79 17.53
CA GLU A 190 -14.65 1.51 16.10
C GLU A 190 -15.74 0.46 15.88
N PHE A 191 -15.69 -0.66 16.60
CA PHE A 191 -16.71 -1.71 16.52
C PHE A 191 -18.10 -1.20 16.94
N VAL A 192 -18.19 -0.49 18.06
CA VAL A 192 -19.46 0.05 18.57
C VAL A 192 -20.09 1.01 17.57
N GLU A 193 -19.35 2.01 17.09
CA GLU A 193 -19.87 2.97 16.11
C GLU A 193 -20.27 2.28 14.81
N TYR A 194 -19.51 1.28 14.35
CA TYR A 194 -19.79 0.56 13.12
C TYR A 194 -20.89 -0.50 13.25
N THR A 195 -21.49 -0.69 14.42
CA THR A 195 -22.62 -1.61 14.60
C THR A 195 -23.92 -0.93 15.05
N ARG A 196 -23.91 0.37 15.36
CA ARG A 196 -25.09 1.10 15.89
C ARG A 196 -26.36 0.98 15.05
N ASP A 197 -26.22 1.00 13.74
CA ASP A 197 -27.31 1.02 12.75
C ASP A 197 -27.42 -0.28 11.96
N LEU A 198 -26.68 -1.34 12.32
CA LEU A 198 -26.73 -2.63 11.64
C LEU A 198 -27.75 -3.56 12.29
N ASP A 199 -28.56 -4.26 11.48
CA ASP A 199 -29.40 -5.38 11.95
C ASP A 199 -28.53 -6.67 12.04
N PRO A 200 -28.34 -7.27 13.22
CA PRO A 200 -27.61 -8.54 13.38
C PRO A 200 -28.12 -9.65 12.46
N ALA A 201 -29.44 -9.70 12.20
CA ALA A 201 -30.07 -10.71 11.36
C ALA A 201 -29.74 -10.56 9.86
N GLU A 202 -29.20 -9.41 9.44
CA GLU A 202 -28.81 -9.10 8.06
C GLU A 202 -27.29 -8.85 7.91
N THR A 203 -26.50 -9.12 8.96
CA THR A 203 -25.07 -8.77 9.00
C THR A 203 -24.16 -9.99 8.93
N LEU A 204 -23.21 -10.00 7.99
CA LEU A 204 -22.17 -11.02 7.85
C LEU A 204 -20.81 -10.45 8.23
N PHE A 205 -20.07 -11.18 9.06
CA PHE A 205 -18.71 -10.86 9.46
C PHE A 205 -17.71 -11.74 8.69
N ILE A 206 -16.65 -11.11 8.20
CA ILE A 206 -15.50 -11.79 7.56
C ILE A 206 -14.31 -11.59 8.48
N VAL A 207 -13.84 -12.66 9.13
CA VAL A 207 -12.69 -12.61 10.04
C VAL A 207 -11.42 -12.92 9.26
N SER A 208 -10.61 -11.89 9.01
CA SER A 208 -9.44 -11.92 8.12
C SER A 208 -8.13 -11.91 8.92
N SER A 209 -7.61 -13.09 9.23
CA SER A 209 -6.33 -13.26 9.94
C SER A 209 -5.62 -14.53 9.50
N LYS A 210 -4.38 -14.39 9.01
CA LYS A 210 -3.55 -15.51 8.55
C LYS A 210 -3.44 -16.60 9.61
N THR A 211 -2.96 -16.22 10.78
CA THR A 211 -2.71 -17.14 11.89
C THR A 211 -3.97 -17.45 12.70
N PHE A 212 -5.00 -16.61 12.55
CA PHE A 212 -6.19 -16.60 13.41
C PHE A 212 -5.85 -16.44 14.89
N THR A 213 -4.74 -15.76 15.20
CA THR A 213 -4.27 -15.51 16.57
C THR A 213 -3.94 -14.04 16.84
N THR A 214 -4.11 -13.17 15.84
CA THR A 214 -3.88 -11.73 15.98
C THR A 214 -4.81 -11.15 17.04
N GLN A 215 -4.23 -10.59 18.11
CA GLN A 215 -4.94 -10.19 19.32
C GLN A 215 -6.09 -9.22 19.02
N GLU A 216 -5.82 -8.17 18.25
CA GLU A 216 -6.80 -7.15 17.89
C GLU A 216 -7.95 -7.74 17.06
N THR A 217 -7.62 -8.56 16.06
CA THR A 217 -8.61 -9.20 15.18
C THR A 217 -9.49 -10.18 15.94
N LEU A 218 -8.93 -11.03 16.80
CA LEU A 218 -9.69 -11.99 17.59
C LEU A 218 -10.57 -11.30 18.63
N LEU A 219 -10.08 -10.27 19.31
CA LEU A 219 -10.89 -9.53 20.29
C LEU A 219 -12.11 -8.89 19.62
N ASN A 220 -11.91 -8.27 18.45
CA ASN A 220 -13.02 -7.73 17.65
C ASN A 220 -13.95 -8.83 17.13
N ALA A 221 -13.43 -9.98 16.68
CA ALA A 221 -14.24 -11.11 16.24
C ALA A 221 -15.09 -11.69 17.39
N HIS A 222 -14.54 -11.84 18.59
CA HIS A 222 -15.29 -12.26 19.77
C HIS A 222 -16.35 -11.24 20.18
N SER A 223 -16.04 -9.94 20.08
CA SER A 223 -17.00 -8.86 20.34
C SER A 223 -18.15 -8.89 19.32
N ALA A 224 -17.84 -9.10 18.04
CA ALA A 224 -18.82 -9.29 16.98
C ALA A 224 -19.69 -10.54 17.21
N ARG A 225 -19.08 -11.66 17.62
CA ARG A 225 -19.79 -12.89 17.96
C ARG A 225 -20.74 -12.67 19.12
N ALA A 226 -20.28 -12.03 20.20
CA ALA A 226 -21.11 -11.70 21.36
C ALA A 226 -22.28 -10.78 20.99
N TRP A 227 -22.03 -9.75 20.17
CA TRP A 227 -23.06 -8.85 19.65
C TRP A 227 -24.11 -9.60 18.81
N CYS A 228 -23.67 -10.45 17.89
CA CYS A 228 -24.54 -11.20 16.99
C CYS A 228 -25.36 -12.26 17.74
N VAL A 229 -24.71 -13.09 18.56
CA VAL A 229 -25.37 -14.15 19.35
C VAL A 229 -26.28 -13.55 20.41
N GLY A 230 -25.86 -12.47 21.08
CA GLY A 230 -26.67 -11.79 22.09
C GLY A 230 -27.98 -11.25 21.51
N ALA A 231 -27.96 -10.74 20.27
CA ALA A 231 -29.16 -10.24 19.61
C ALA A 231 -30.03 -11.35 18.99
N LEU A 232 -29.43 -12.42 18.46
CA LEU A 232 -30.14 -13.50 17.78
C LEU A 232 -30.55 -14.66 18.70
N GLY A 233 -30.01 -14.70 19.93
CA GLY A 233 -30.36 -15.66 20.98
C GLY A 233 -29.89 -17.09 20.75
N SER A 234 -28.96 -17.34 19.82
CA SER A 234 -28.52 -18.69 19.48
C SER A 234 -27.09 -18.72 18.95
N GLU A 235 -26.28 -19.65 19.48
CA GLU A 235 -24.92 -19.93 18.98
C GLU A 235 -24.91 -20.50 17.57
N GLN A 236 -26.02 -21.10 17.11
CA GLN A 236 -26.15 -21.59 15.74
C GLN A 236 -26.13 -20.46 14.71
N ALA A 237 -26.31 -19.20 15.14
CA ALA A 237 -26.19 -18.04 14.27
C ALA A 237 -24.75 -17.86 13.72
N VAL A 238 -23.73 -18.29 14.46
CA VAL A 238 -22.32 -18.06 14.07
C VAL A 238 -22.02 -18.65 12.69
N ALA A 239 -22.44 -19.89 12.43
CA ALA A 239 -22.22 -20.56 11.14
C ALA A 239 -22.91 -19.90 9.93
N LYS A 240 -23.86 -18.98 10.15
CA LYS A 240 -24.57 -18.22 9.09
C LYS A 240 -24.12 -16.76 8.97
N HIS A 241 -23.46 -16.24 10.00
CA HIS A 241 -23.09 -14.83 10.12
C HIS A 241 -21.58 -14.60 10.20
N PHE A 242 -20.77 -15.65 10.19
CA PHE A 242 -19.30 -15.55 10.21
C PHE A 242 -18.67 -16.46 9.16
N VAL A 243 -17.68 -15.91 8.47
CA VAL A 243 -16.76 -16.63 7.59
C VAL A 243 -15.32 -16.23 7.93
N ALA A 244 -14.36 -17.07 7.56
CA ALA A 244 -12.95 -16.84 7.89
C ALA A 244 -12.10 -16.75 6.62
N VAL A 245 -11.14 -15.82 6.62
CA VAL A 245 -10.01 -15.83 5.68
C VAL A 245 -8.76 -16.13 6.49
N SER A 246 -8.28 -17.37 6.40
CA SER A 246 -7.24 -17.90 7.29
C SER A 246 -6.59 -19.17 6.74
N THR A 247 -5.47 -19.57 7.32
CA THR A 247 -4.82 -20.88 7.11
C THR A 247 -4.96 -21.81 8.31
N ASN A 248 -5.59 -21.36 9.39
CA ASN A 248 -5.66 -22.09 10.66
C ASN A 248 -7.05 -22.70 10.89
N THR A 249 -7.28 -23.87 10.29
CA THR A 249 -8.56 -24.60 10.36
C THR A 249 -8.99 -24.88 11.80
N GLU A 250 -8.06 -25.25 12.68
CA GLU A 250 -8.39 -25.62 14.07
C GLU A 250 -8.95 -24.42 14.86
N GLU A 251 -8.33 -23.25 14.76
CA GLU A 251 -8.80 -22.05 15.47
C GLU A 251 -10.11 -21.49 14.87
N VAL A 252 -10.29 -21.62 13.56
CA VAL A 252 -11.54 -21.26 12.87
C VAL A 252 -12.70 -22.15 13.34
N GLU A 253 -12.47 -23.46 13.44
CA GLU A 253 -13.47 -24.40 13.95
C GLU A 253 -13.78 -24.16 15.43
N LYS A 254 -12.76 -23.92 16.26
CA LYS A 254 -12.93 -23.56 17.69
C LYS A 254 -13.78 -22.30 17.88
N PHE A 255 -13.67 -21.33 16.98
CA PHE A 255 -14.50 -20.11 17.00
C PHE A 255 -15.99 -20.40 16.71
N GLY A 256 -16.28 -21.49 15.98
CA GLY A 256 -17.62 -21.90 15.57
C GLY A 256 -17.98 -21.56 14.11
N ILE A 257 -16.99 -21.19 13.30
CA ILE A 257 -17.18 -20.99 11.85
C ILE A 257 -17.14 -22.36 11.16
N ASP A 258 -18.10 -22.61 10.26
CA ASP A 258 -18.07 -23.80 9.39
C ASP A 258 -16.84 -23.70 8.47
N THR A 259 -15.95 -24.69 8.54
CA THR A 259 -14.70 -24.74 7.76
C THR A 259 -14.94 -24.75 6.25
N LYS A 260 -16.15 -25.11 5.79
CA LYS A 260 -16.54 -24.91 4.39
C LYS A 260 -16.56 -23.44 3.97
N ASN A 261 -16.75 -22.53 4.92
CA ASN A 261 -16.72 -21.08 4.71
C ASN A 261 -15.39 -20.45 5.22
N MET A 262 -14.34 -21.26 5.30
CA MET A 262 -12.96 -20.78 5.41
C MET A 262 -12.37 -20.60 4.00
N PHE A 263 -11.74 -19.47 3.74
CA PHE A 263 -11.07 -19.16 2.48
C PHE A 263 -9.57 -19.06 2.73
N GLU A 264 -8.82 -19.97 2.14
CA GLU A 264 -7.40 -20.15 2.41
C GLU A 264 -6.53 -19.23 1.56
N PHE A 265 -5.33 -18.96 2.04
CA PHE A 265 -4.24 -18.34 1.27
C PHE A 265 -2.91 -18.90 1.79
N TRP A 266 -1.76 -18.48 1.26
CA TRP A 266 -0.50 -19.18 1.49
C TRP A 266 0.54 -18.38 2.25
N ASP A 267 1.53 -19.08 2.79
CA ASP A 267 2.61 -18.46 3.55
C ASP A 267 3.47 -17.49 2.73
N TRP A 268 3.60 -17.72 1.43
CA TRP A 268 4.31 -16.87 0.47
C TRP A 268 3.56 -15.58 0.09
N VAL A 269 2.32 -15.41 0.59
CA VAL A 269 1.57 -14.15 0.51
C VAL A 269 1.87 -13.32 1.75
N GLY A 270 2.60 -12.22 1.55
CA GLY A 270 2.84 -11.22 2.59
C GLY A 270 1.57 -10.38 2.83
N GLY A 271 1.30 -10.00 4.09
CA GLY A 271 0.06 -9.30 4.44
C GLY A 271 -0.20 -8.02 3.61
N ARG A 272 0.83 -7.19 3.42
CA ARG A 272 0.75 -5.96 2.61
C ARG A 272 0.63 -6.17 1.09
N TYR A 273 0.71 -7.43 0.64
CA TYR A 273 0.58 -7.89 -0.76
C TYR A 273 -0.57 -8.92 -0.90
N SER A 274 -1.60 -8.87 -0.05
CA SER A 274 -2.54 -9.99 0.10
C SER A 274 -3.95 -9.74 -0.41
N TYR A 275 -4.37 -8.50 -0.68
CA TYR A 275 -5.79 -8.23 -0.91
C TYR A 275 -6.33 -8.73 -2.26
N ASP A 276 -5.45 -9.11 -3.17
CA ASP A 276 -5.73 -9.84 -4.41
C ASP A 276 -5.86 -11.37 -4.20
N SER A 277 -5.65 -11.86 -2.97
CA SER A 277 -5.97 -13.23 -2.52
C SER A 277 -7.38 -13.33 -1.89
N ALA A 278 -7.62 -14.37 -1.08
CA ALA A 278 -8.80 -14.52 -0.24
C ALA A 278 -9.09 -13.34 0.69
N ILE A 279 -8.06 -12.55 1.07
CA ILE A 279 -8.25 -11.32 1.86
C ILE A 279 -9.15 -10.31 1.13
N GLY A 280 -9.20 -10.36 -0.20
CA GLY A 280 -10.10 -9.59 -1.05
C GLY A 280 -11.56 -10.04 -1.05
N LEU A 281 -11.98 -11.01 -0.23
CA LEU A 281 -13.35 -11.53 -0.24
C LEU A 281 -14.41 -10.43 -0.05
N SER A 282 -14.18 -9.51 0.87
CA SER A 282 -15.08 -8.37 1.10
C SER A 282 -15.22 -7.49 -0.16
N LEU A 283 -14.12 -7.25 -0.88
CA LEU A 283 -14.13 -6.53 -2.15
C LEU A 283 -14.89 -7.32 -3.23
N MET A 284 -14.64 -8.62 -3.38
CA MET A 284 -15.35 -9.46 -4.35
C MET A 284 -16.86 -9.48 -4.10
N ILE A 285 -17.29 -9.50 -2.84
CA ILE A 285 -18.70 -9.34 -2.46
C ILE A 285 -19.21 -7.96 -2.85
N ALA A 286 -18.41 -6.90 -2.74
CA ALA A 286 -18.80 -5.53 -3.08
C ALA A 286 -19.02 -5.32 -4.59
N ILE A 287 -18.04 -5.70 -5.42
CA ILE A 287 -18.01 -5.38 -6.86
C ILE A 287 -18.39 -6.56 -7.77
N GLY A 288 -18.49 -7.76 -7.22
CA GLY A 288 -18.78 -9.00 -7.94
C GLY A 288 -17.53 -9.71 -8.46
N PRO A 289 -17.61 -11.03 -8.73
CA PRO A 289 -16.45 -11.83 -9.15
C PRO A 289 -15.81 -11.37 -10.46
N ASP A 290 -16.60 -10.95 -11.45
CA ASP A 290 -16.07 -10.57 -12.76
C ASP A 290 -15.19 -9.32 -12.66
N ARG A 291 -15.64 -8.30 -11.91
CA ARG A 291 -14.86 -7.08 -11.66
C ARG A 291 -13.63 -7.35 -10.78
N PHE A 292 -13.71 -8.30 -9.86
CA PHE A 292 -12.53 -8.75 -9.12
C PHE A 292 -11.50 -9.39 -10.06
N ARG A 293 -11.93 -10.24 -11.00
CA ARG A 293 -11.04 -10.84 -12.01
C ARG A 293 -10.45 -9.81 -12.98
N GLU A 294 -11.21 -8.78 -13.36
CA GLU A 294 -10.67 -7.63 -14.13
C GLU A 294 -9.54 -6.92 -13.38
N MET A 295 -9.69 -6.74 -12.06
CA MET A 295 -8.62 -6.18 -11.23
C MET A 295 -7.37 -7.06 -11.26
N LEU A 296 -7.52 -8.38 -11.04
CA LEU A 296 -6.40 -9.33 -11.12
C LEU A 296 -5.71 -9.29 -12.48
N ALA A 297 -6.47 -9.20 -13.58
CA ALA A 297 -5.90 -9.06 -14.92
C ALA A 297 -5.03 -7.79 -15.05
N GLY A 298 -5.48 -6.67 -14.47
CA GLY A 298 -4.69 -5.44 -14.40
C GLY A 298 -3.38 -5.59 -13.63
N PHE A 299 -3.38 -6.30 -12.50
CA PHE A 299 -2.13 -6.66 -11.81
C PHE A 299 -1.20 -7.47 -12.72
N HIS A 300 -1.74 -8.52 -13.34
CA HIS A 300 -0.97 -9.43 -14.19
C HIS A 300 -0.34 -8.73 -15.39
N GLU A 301 -1.03 -7.78 -16.03
CA GLU A 301 -0.45 -6.99 -17.13
C GLU A 301 0.82 -6.25 -16.70
N VAL A 302 0.82 -5.68 -15.49
CA VAL A 302 2.00 -5.00 -14.95
C VAL A 302 3.05 -6.00 -14.49
N ASP A 303 2.67 -7.17 -13.97
CA ASP A 303 3.60 -8.24 -13.63
C ASP A 303 4.39 -8.70 -14.88
N VAL A 304 3.71 -8.92 -16.00
CA VAL A 304 4.32 -9.31 -17.28
C VAL A 304 5.22 -8.19 -17.81
N HIS A 305 4.74 -6.94 -17.78
CA HIS A 305 5.55 -5.78 -18.18
C HIS A 305 6.82 -5.66 -17.32
N PHE A 306 6.69 -5.78 -16.00
CA PHE A 306 7.80 -5.69 -15.07
C PHE A 306 8.85 -6.78 -15.32
N ARG A 307 8.40 -8.02 -15.58
CA ARG A 307 9.29 -9.16 -15.80
C ARG A 307 10.06 -9.09 -17.12
N THR A 308 9.41 -8.63 -18.19
CA THR A 308 9.88 -8.85 -19.57
C THR A 308 10.39 -7.60 -20.28
N THR A 309 10.01 -6.41 -19.83
CA THR A 309 10.38 -5.16 -20.50
C THR A 309 11.79 -4.70 -20.10
N PRO A 310 12.65 -4.28 -21.07
CA PRO A 310 13.95 -3.67 -20.79
C PRO A 310 13.85 -2.50 -19.81
N PHE A 311 14.83 -2.38 -18.90
CA PHE A 311 14.76 -1.45 -17.77
C PHE A 311 14.55 0.02 -18.18
N GLU A 312 15.07 0.44 -19.32
CA GLU A 312 14.91 1.79 -19.85
C GLU A 312 13.46 2.13 -20.28
N ARG A 313 12.57 1.13 -20.39
CA ARG A 313 11.13 1.31 -20.66
C ARG A 313 10.23 0.65 -19.60
N ASN A 314 10.83 0.15 -18.53
CA ASN A 314 10.11 -0.62 -17.51
C ASN A 314 9.59 0.34 -16.43
N LEU A 315 8.27 0.43 -16.31
CA LEU A 315 7.59 1.48 -15.53
C LEU A 315 7.94 1.40 -14.03
N PRO A 316 7.80 0.24 -13.34
CA PRO A 316 8.24 0.10 -11.96
C PRO A 316 9.74 0.37 -11.75
N VAL A 317 10.59 -0.04 -12.69
CA VAL A 317 12.05 0.15 -12.58
C VAL A 317 12.40 1.63 -12.64
N LEU A 318 11.88 2.36 -13.62
CA LEU A 318 12.10 3.81 -13.74
C LEU A 318 11.62 4.54 -12.49
N LEU A 319 10.41 4.23 -12.00
CA LEU A 319 9.85 4.84 -10.79
C LEU A 319 10.70 4.54 -9.56
N GLY A 320 11.14 3.29 -9.37
CA GLY A 320 12.00 2.86 -8.27
C GLY A 320 13.36 3.56 -8.27
N LEU A 321 14.01 3.66 -9.45
CA LEU A 321 15.30 4.30 -9.65
C LEU A 321 15.26 5.81 -9.38
N ILE A 322 14.21 6.49 -9.81
CA ILE A 322 13.99 7.91 -9.48
C ILE A 322 13.84 8.10 -7.97
N GLY A 323 13.13 7.18 -7.30
CA GLY A 323 13.04 7.20 -5.84
C GLY A 323 14.41 7.04 -5.15
N ILE A 324 15.27 6.13 -5.63
CA ILE A 324 16.65 5.97 -5.14
C ILE A 324 17.47 7.23 -5.36
N TRP A 325 17.34 7.84 -6.55
CA TRP A 325 18.03 9.09 -6.88
C TRP A 325 17.76 10.17 -5.83
N TYR A 326 16.50 10.37 -5.46
CA TYR A 326 16.15 11.38 -4.47
C TYR A 326 16.47 10.98 -3.03
N ASN A 327 16.17 9.74 -2.65
CA ASN A 327 16.40 9.26 -1.30
C ASN A 327 17.89 9.25 -0.93
N ASN A 328 18.73 8.73 -1.83
CA ASN A 328 20.12 8.44 -1.51
C ASN A 328 21.10 9.55 -1.90
N PHE A 329 20.84 10.30 -2.98
CA PHE A 329 21.78 11.32 -3.47
C PHE A 329 21.34 12.73 -3.09
N PHE A 330 20.04 13.04 -3.22
CA PHE A 330 19.49 14.31 -2.73
C PHE A 330 19.16 14.31 -1.23
N GLY A 331 19.12 13.14 -0.57
CA GLY A 331 18.79 13.02 0.84
C GLY A 331 17.33 13.34 1.17
N ALA A 332 16.42 13.20 0.19
CA ALA A 332 14.99 13.41 0.40
C ALA A 332 14.41 12.25 1.23
N GLN A 333 14.07 12.52 2.49
CA GLN A 333 13.63 11.50 3.45
C GLN A 333 12.18 11.04 3.25
N THR A 334 11.47 11.62 2.29
CA THR A 334 10.01 11.48 2.17
C THR A 334 9.55 11.59 0.73
N VAL A 335 8.44 10.92 0.43
CA VAL A 335 7.74 10.99 -0.86
C VAL A 335 6.25 11.23 -0.61
N ALA A 336 5.67 12.18 -1.35
CA ALA A 336 4.24 12.47 -1.29
C ALA A 336 3.48 11.73 -2.40
N ILE A 337 2.42 10.99 -2.05
CA ILE A 337 1.51 10.37 -3.00
C ILE A 337 0.22 11.19 -3.06
N LEU A 338 -0.07 11.75 -4.23
CA LEU A 338 -1.07 12.79 -4.41
C LEU A 338 -2.06 12.35 -5.51
N PRO A 339 -3.03 11.48 -5.20
CA PRO A 339 -4.04 11.06 -6.17
C PRO A 339 -5.09 12.16 -6.39
N TYR A 340 -5.30 12.57 -7.63
CA TYR A 340 -6.36 13.50 -8.03
C TYR A 340 -7.60 12.71 -8.42
N ASP A 341 -8.06 11.88 -7.49
CA ASP A 341 -9.34 11.19 -7.51
C ASP A 341 -9.80 10.98 -6.06
N HIS A 342 -11.06 11.32 -5.77
CA HIS A 342 -11.61 11.22 -4.42
C HIS A 342 -11.71 9.76 -3.93
N TYR A 343 -12.00 8.81 -4.82
CA TYR A 343 -12.14 7.41 -4.46
C TYR A 343 -10.81 6.79 -4.01
N LEU A 344 -9.67 7.39 -4.41
CA LEU A 344 -8.33 6.98 -3.96
C LEU A 344 -7.95 7.55 -2.58
N GLY A 345 -8.92 7.95 -1.75
CA GLY A 345 -8.70 8.54 -0.42
C GLY A 345 -7.85 7.70 0.55
N PHE A 346 -7.88 6.38 0.41
CA PHE A 346 -7.11 5.45 1.24
C PHE A 346 -5.86 4.89 0.54
N LEU A 347 -5.56 5.31 -0.70
CA LEU A 347 -4.41 4.81 -1.46
C LEU A 347 -3.10 5.06 -0.71
N THR A 348 -2.90 6.28 -0.22
CA THR A 348 -1.68 6.63 0.52
C THR A 348 -1.52 5.80 1.78
N SER A 349 -2.58 5.54 2.55
CA SER A 349 -2.51 4.70 3.75
C SER A 349 -2.17 3.24 3.43
N TYR A 350 -2.67 2.73 2.31
CA TYR A 350 -2.25 1.42 1.81
C TYR A 350 -0.77 1.41 1.41
N LEU A 351 -0.32 2.41 0.64
CA LEU A 351 1.07 2.51 0.20
C LEU A 351 2.07 2.77 1.34
N GLN A 352 1.63 3.38 2.44
CA GLN A 352 2.43 3.49 3.66
C GLN A 352 2.84 2.11 4.17
N GLN A 353 1.89 1.19 4.29
CA GLN A 353 2.23 -0.17 4.69
C GLN A 353 3.06 -0.87 3.62
N LEU A 354 2.65 -0.80 2.35
CA LEU A 354 3.35 -1.47 1.25
C LEU A 354 4.82 -1.08 1.18
N ASP A 355 5.15 0.22 1.23
CA ASP A 355 6.51 0.71 1.06
C ASP A 355 7.29 0.69 2.39
N MET A 356 6.76 1.31 3.44
CA MET A 356 7.52 1.55 4.68
C MET A 356 7.73 0.26 5.48
N GLU A 357 6.74 -0.63 5.55
CA GLU A 357 6.91 -1.93 6.21
C GLU A 357 7.84 -2.85 5.39
N SER A 358 7.83 -2.74 4.05
CA SER A 358 8.76 -3.47 3.19
C SER A 358 10.19 -2.98 3.32
N ASN A 359 10.43 -1.69 3.11
CA ASN A 359 11.77 -1.16 2.87
C ASN A 359 12.34 -0.35 4.06
N GLY A 360 11.59 -0.17 5.15
CA GLY A 360 12.05 0.46 6.39
C GLY A 360 13.01 -0.44 7.18
N LYS A 361 14.15 -0.77 6.58
CA LYS A 361 15.14 -1.74 7.08
C LYS A 361 16.50 -1.07 7.26
N HIS A 362 17.28 -1.53 8.23
CA HIS A 362 18.66 -1.06 8.46
C HIS A 362 19.71 -2.18 8.40
N VAL A 363 19.30 -3.38 7.99
CA VAL A 363 20.14 -4.56 7.84
C VAL A 363 19.96 -5.12 6.43
N ASP A 364 21.07 -5.39 5.74
CA ASP A 364 21.08 -5.98 4.41
C ASP A 364 20.91 -7.52 4.43
N LEU A 365 20.80 -8.14 3.26
CA LEU A 365 20.61 -9.59 3.13
C LEU A 365 21.82 -10.42 3.60
N GLU A 366 23.00 -9.82 3.79
CA GLU A 366 24.16 -10.46 4.43
C GLU A 366 24.15 -10.32 5.96
N GLY A 367 23.18 -9.61 6.54
CA GLY A 367 23.13 -9.36 7.98
C GLY A 367 24.02 -8.19 8.44
N ARG A 368 24.50 -7.35 7.52
CA ARG A 368 25.31 -6.16 7.83
C ARG A 368 24.40 -4.96 8.04
N GLN A 369 24.76 -4.09 8.97
CA GLN A 369 24.10 -2.79 9.09
C GLN A 369 24.44 -1.90 7.89
N VAL A 370 23.42 -1.28 7.29
CA VAL A 370 23.60 -0.39 6.14
C VAL A 370 24.09 1.00 6.58
N ASP A 371 24.89 1.65 5.73
CA ASP A 371 25.43 3.01 5.93
C ASP A 371 24.75 4.06 5.02
N TYR A 372 23.60 3.71 4.43
CA TYR A 372 22.78 4.54 3.55
C TYR A 372 21.31 4.56 4.01
N GLN A 373 20.52 5.50 3.48
CA GLN A 373 19.07 5.54 3.70
C GLN A 373 18.37 4.44 2.87
N THR A 374 17.36 3.78 3.46
CA THR A 374 16.51 2.77 2.78
C THR A 374 15.12 3.37 2.51
N GLY A 375 14.02 2.73 2.91
CA GLY A 375 12.65 3.17 2.60
C GLY A 375 12.34 4.59 3.10
N PRO A 376 11.74 5.46 2.25
CA PRO A 376 11.36 6.82 2.63
C PRO A 376 10.06 6.85 3.44
N ILE A 377 9.76 8.01 4.05
CA ILE A 377 8.44 8.26 4.65
C ILE A 377 7.42 8.53 3.54
N VAL A 378 6.44 7.64 3.39
CA VAL A 378 5.31 7.80 2.46
C VAL A 378 4.15 8.52 3.15
N TRP A 379 3.61 9.55 2.50
CA TRP A 379 2.46 10.32 3.01
C TRP A 379 1.74 11.05 1.88
N GLY A 380 0.64 11.73 2.19
CA GLY A 380 -0.16 12.46 1.21
C GLY A 380 -1.66 12.34 1.44
N GLN A 381 -2.40 13.05 0.60
CA GLN A 381 -3.87 13.09 0.58
C GLN A 381 -4.34 13.34 -0.85
N PRO A 382 -5.60 13.03 -1.18
CA PRO A 382 -6.14 13.35 -2.49
C PRO A 382 -6.05 14.84 -2.84
N GLY A 383 -5.76 15.12 -4.11
CA GLY A 383 -5.99 16.43 -4.71
C GLY A 383 -7.50 16.67 -4.87
N THR A 384 -8.00 17.89 -4.70
CA THR A 384 -7.28 19.14 -4.37
C THR A 384 -7.15 19.41 -2.87
N ASN A 385 -7.67 18.54 -2.00
CA ASN A 385 -7.66 18.76 -0.55
C ASN A 385 -6.24 18.98 0.01
N GLY A 386 -5.26 18.18 -0.44
CA GLY A 386 -3.86 18.35 -0.03
C GLY A 386 -3.29 19.75 -0.35
N GLN A 387 -3.78 20.39 -1.43
CA GLN A 387 -3.37 21.75 -1.81
C GLN A 387 -3.70 22.77 -0.73
N HIS A 388 -4.83 22.57 -0.05
CA HIS A 388 -5.32 23.44 1.01
C HIS A 388 -4.90 22.98 2.41
N ALA A 389 -3.98 22.02 2.51
CA ALA A 389 -3.47 21.51 3.78
C ALA A 389 -1.96 21.72 3.91
N PHE A 390 -1.16 21.16 2.99
CA PHE A 390 0.29 21.06 3.16
C PHE A 390 1.11 21.45 1.93
N TYR A 391 0.48 21.81 0.80
CA TYR A 391 1.24 22.23 -0.38
C TYR A 391 2.02 23.53 -0.14
N GLN A 392 1.65 24.34 0.84
CA GLN A 392 2.48 25.46 1.31
C GLN A 392 3.89 24.99 1.68
N LEU A 393 4.00 23.90 2.44
CA LEU A 393 5.27 23.31 2.82
C LEU A 393 5.96 22.69 1.59
N ILE A 394 5.21 22.04 0.71
CA ILE A 394 5.79 21.47 -0.51
C ILE A 394 6.35 22.58 -1.40
N HIS A 395 5.71 23.74 -1.55
CA HIS A 395 6.13 24.82 -2.45
C HIS A 395 7.22 25.74 -1.90
N GLN A 396 7.12 26.11 -0.62
CA GLN A 396 7.98 27.15 -0.02
C GLN A 396 8.68 26.68 1.26
N GLY A 397 8.46 25.44 1.67
CA GLY A 397 9.19 24.84 2.80
C GLY A 397 10.63 24.49 2.45
N THR A 398 11.44 24.26 3.48
CA THR A 398 12.87 23.93 3.36
C THR A 398 13.15 22.44 3.12
N LYS A 399 12.10 21.63 2.96
CA LYS A 399 12.20 20.20 2.68
C LYS A 399 12.08 19.95 1.18
N LEU A 400 12.96 19.11 0.64
CA LEU A 400 12.81 18.55 -0.69
C LEU A 400 11.88 17.34 -0.61
N ILE A 401 10.76 17.39 -1.32
CA ILE A 401 9.71 16.37 -1.28
C ILE A 401 9.37 15.98 -2.72
N PRO A 402 9.94 14.89 -3.25
CA PRO A 402 9.44 14.26 -4.46
C PRO A 402 7.96 13.88 -4.31
N CYS A 403 7.20 14.10 -5.37
CA CYS A 403 5.76 13.87 -5.37
C CYS A 403 5.33 13.00 -6.56
N ASP A 404 4.50 12.00 -6.31
CA ASP A 404 3.81 11.24 -7.34
C ASP A 404 2.38 11.78 -7.48
N PHE A 405 2.09 12.41 -8.62
CA PHE A 405 0.76 12.88 -8.99
C PHE A 405 0.07 11.79 -9.81
N ILE A 406 -1.06 11.28 -9.33
CA ILE A 406 -1.83 10.22 -10.01
C ILE A 406 -3.17 10.80 -10.46
N GLY A 407 -3.52 10.68 -11.74
CA GLY A 407 -4.75 11.23 -12.29
C GLY A 407 -5.37 10.38 -13.39
N PHE A 408 -6.59 10.74 -13.80
CA PHE A 408 -7.34 10.01 -14.83
C PHE A 408 -7.83 10.95 -15.92
N TYR A 409 -7.74 10.51 -17.19
CA TYR A 409 -8.26 11.27 -18.32
C TYR A 409 -9.77 11.45 -18.24
N GLN A 410 -10.50 10.46 -17.75
CA GLN A 410 -11.96 10.43 -17.73
C GLN A 410 -12.51 10.28 -16.30
N PRO A 411 -13.52 11.07 -15.91
CA PRO A 411 -14.20 10.89 -14.63
C PRO A 411 -15.18 9.72 -14.70
N LEU A 412 -15.40 9.06 -13.55
CA LEU A 412 -16.50 8.12 -13.39
C LEU A 412 -17.87 8.82 -13.34
N ASN A 413 -17.92 9.97 -12.67
CA ASN A 413 -19.13 10.78 -12.52
C ASN A 413 -19.02 12.03 -13.41
N LYS A 414 -19.83 12.12 -14.47
CA LYS A 414 -19.76 13.18 -15.48
C LYS A 414 -20.47 14.47 -15.04
N LEU A 415 -20.01 15.07 -13.94
CA LEU A 415 -20.51 16.36 -13.45
C LEU A 415 -19.62 17.50 -13.97
N LYS A 416 -20.06 18.19 -15.03
CA LYS A 416 -19.31 19.35 -15.55
C LYS A 416 -19.51 20.58 -14.64
N PRO A 417 -18.49 21.42 -14.43
CA PRO A 417 -17.13 21.39 -15.00
C PRO A 417 -16.09 20.68 -14.11
N HIS A 418 -16.50 19.84 -13.17
CA HIS A 418 -15.66 19.42 -12.04
C HIS A 418 -14.36 18.71 -12.46
N HIS A 419 -14.42 17.78 -13.43
CA HIS A 419 -13.24 17.02 -13.82
C HIS A 419 -12.17 17.88 -14.50
N ASP A 420 -12.58 18.80 -15.38
CA ASP A 420 -11.63 19.69 -16.05
C ASP A 420 -10.96 20.64 -15.05
N LEU A 421 -11.70 21.11 -14.04
CA LEU A 421 -11.13 21.91 -12.95
C LEU A 421 -10.16 21.10 -12.07
N LEU A 422 -10.48 19.84 -11.79
CA LEU A 422 -9.58 18.93 -11.06
C LEU A 422 -8.28 18.70 -11.85
N MET A 423 -8.38 18.42 -13.14
CA MET A 423 -7.22 18.17 -14.00
C MET A 423 -6.41 19.43 -14.29
N ALA A 424 -7.04 20.60 -14.38
CA ALA A 424 -6.32 21.87 -14.46
C ALA A 424 -5.41 22.07 -13.23
N ASN A 425 -5.94 21.77 -12.04
CA ASN A 425 -5.17 21.81 -10.80
C ASN A 425 -4.05 20.73 -10.76
N PHE A 426 -4.33 19.51 -11.22
CA PHE A 426 -3.35 18.44 -11.34
C PHE A 426 -2.13 18.87 -12.17
N ILE A 427 -2.38 19.42 -13.36
CA ILE A 427 -1.32 19.86 -14.29
C ILE A 427 -0.58 21.08 -13.72
N ALA A 428 -1.31 22.12 -13.31
CA ALA A 428 -0.74 23.38 -12.85
C ALA A 428 0.15 23.21 -11.61
N GLN A 429 -0.19 22.29 -10.70
CA GLN A 429 0.63 22.07 -9.51
C GLN A 429 1.99 21.46 -9.85
N THR A 430 2.04 20.49 -10.78
CA THR A 430 3.33 19.91 -11.22
C THR A 430 4.21 20.93 -11.95
N GLU A 431 3.59 21.84 -12.73
CA GLU A 431 4.27 22.96 -13.38
C GLU A 431 4.83 23.96 -12.36
N ALA A 432 4.00 24.40 -11.41
CA ALA A 432 4.39 25.34 -10.36
C ALA A 432 5.52 24.78 -9.48
N LEU A 433 5.47 23.50 -9.13
CA LEU A 433 6.53 22.82 -8.38
C LEU A 433 7.85 22.77 -9.15
N ALA A 434 7.80 22.48 -10.45
CA ALA A 434 8.99 22.38 -11.28
C ALA A 434 9.64 23.74 -11.52
N PHE A 435 8.86 24.77 -11.86
CA PHE A 435 9.41 26.02 -12.38
C PHE A 435 9.33 27.18 -11.39
N GLY A 436 8.43 27.15 -10.42
CA GLY A 436 8.26 28.24 -9.47
C GLY A 436 7.97 29.59 -10.15
N LYS A 437 8.22 30.66 -9.41
CA LYS A 437 8.05 32.06 -9.83
C LYS A 437 9.15 32.90 -9.19
N THR A 438 10.01 33.46 -10.03
CA THR A 438 11.19 34.25 -9.64
C THR A 438 10.82 35.57 -8.98
N ALA A 439 11.76 36.19 -8.26
CA ALA A 439 11.55 37.48 -7.62
C ALA A 439 11.21 38.58 -8.64
N GLU A 440 11.82 38.53 -9.83
CA GLU A 440 11.58 39.44 -10.93
C GLU A 440 10.16 39.27 -11.50
N GLU A 441 9.72 38.03 -11.73
CA GLU A 441 8.35 37.71 -12.16
C GLU A 441 7.31 38.16 -11.12
N VAL A 442 7.60 38.00 -9.84
CA VAL A 442 6.74 38.46 -8.74
C VAL A 442 6.69 39.99 -8.68
N ALA A 443 7.83 40.68 -8.79
CA ALA A 443 7.88 42.14 -8.80
C ALA A 443 7.14 42.73 -10.00
N ALA A 444 7.20 42.06 -11.16
CA ALA A 444 6.49 42.45 -12.36
C ALA A 444 4.95 42.40 -12.22
N ASP A 445 4.41 41.59 -11.30
CA ASP A 445 2.97 41.59 -10.96
C ASP A 445 2.53 42.89 -10.23
N GLY A 446 3.47 43.78 -9.88
CA GLY A 446 3.19 45.01 -9.16
C GLY A 446 2.97 44.83 -7.65
N VAL A 447 3.47 43.74 -7.06
CA VAL A 447 3.39 43.55 -5.60
C VAL A 447 4.38 44.49 -4.88
N PRO A 448 4.07 44.93 -3.64
CA PRO A 448 5.01 45.72 -2.85
C PRO A 448 6.35 45.02 -2.66
N ALA A 449 7.46 45.76 -2.74
CA ALA A 449 8.82 45.19 -2.70
C ALA A 449 9.07 44.27 -1.48
N PHE A 450 8.52 44.61 -0.31
CA PHE A 450 8.67 43.79 0.90
C PHE A 450 7.98 42.42 0.79
N GLN A 451 6.97 42.27 -0.08
CA GLN A 451 6.24 41.02 -0.29
C GLN A 451 6.90 40.10 -1.31
N VAL A 452 7.79 40.62 -2.15
CA VAL A 452 8.47 39.85 -3.20
C VAL A 452 9.09 38.56 -2.64
N PRO A 453 9.98 38.57 -1.61
CA PRO A 453 10.57 37.33 -1.10
C PRO A 453 9.55 36.34 -0.53
N HIS A 454 8.40 36.80 -0.04
CA HIS A 454 7.34 35.93 0.50
C HIS A 454 6.45 35.31 -0.59
N ARG A 455 6.43 35.90 -1.78
CA ARG A 455 5.65 35.45 -2.93
C ARG A 455 6.50 34.78 -4.01
N THR A 456 7.82 34.77 -3.84
CA THR A 456 8.75 33.98 -4.66
C THR A 456 8.54 32.49 -4.41
N PHE A 457 8.53 31.72 -5.49
CA PHE A 457 8.52 30.27 -5.48
C PHE A 457 9.80 29.79 -6.13
N GLU A 458 10.67 29.13 -5.38
CA GLU A 458 11.98 28.70 -5.88
C GLU A 458 11.88 27.67 -7.00
N GLY A 459 10.78 26.91 -7.08
CA GLY A 459 10.64 25.81 -8.02
C GLY A 459 11.65 24.69 -7.73
N ASN A 460 12.07 23.99 -8.79
CA ASN A 460 13.02 22.87 -8.72
C ASN A 460 12.55 21.67 -7.87
N ARG A 461 11.24 21.54 -7.66
CA ARG A 461 10.64 20.52 -6.82
C ARG A 461 10.13 19.38 -7.70
N PRO A 462 10.65 18.16 -7.52
CA PRO A 462 10.48 17.11 -8.51
C PRO A 462 9.12 16.43 -8.39
N THR A 463 8.54 16.12 -9.55
CA THR A 463 7.27 15.41 -9.64
C THR A 463 7.33 14.31 -10.69
N ASN A 464 6.65 13.21 -10.38
CA ASN A 464 6.22 12.21 -11.34
C ASN A 464 4.74 12.45 -11.65
N THR A 465 4.34 12.27 -12.90
CA THR A 465 2.95 12.36 -13.35
C THR A 465 2.53 11.01 -13.91
N ILE A 466 1.57 10.37 -13.26
CA ILE A 466 1.01 9.07 -13.65
C ILE A 466 -0.43 9.31 -14.10
N LEU A 467 -0.71 9.06 -15.37
CA LEU A 467 -2.03 9.23 -15.98
C LEU A 467 -2.54 7.90 -16.55
N MET A 468 -3.80 7.60 -16.28
CA MET A 468 -4.51 6.44 -16.81
C MET A 468 -5.86 6.87 -17.39
N GLU A 469 -6.52 6.02 -18.17
CA GLU A 469 -7.78 6.39 -18.81
C GLU A 469 -8.89 6.75 -17.83
N ARG A 470 -9.16 5.87 -16.87
CA ARG A 470 -10.28 5.95 -15.93
C ARG A 470 -10.02 5.01 -14.77
N LEU A 471 -10.49 5.34 -13.56
CA LEU A 471 -10.44 4.41 -12.43
C LEU A 471 -11.44 3.24 -12.60
N THR A 472 -10.96 2.14 -13.16
CA THR A 472 -11.62 0.83 -13.27
C THR A 472 -10.95 -0.21 -12.36
N PRO A 473 -11.58 -1.38 -12.09
CA PRO A 473 -10.91 -2.46 -11.36
C PRO A 473 -9.56 -2.84 -11.95
N GLU A 474 -9.48 -3.00 -13.27
CA GLU A 474 -8.23 -3.27 -14.00
C GLU A 474 -7.17 -2.18 -13.75
N THR A 475 -7.51 -0.90 -13.94
CA THR A 475 -6.52 0.18 -13.72
C THR A 475 -6.09 0.33 -12.26
N LEU A 476 -6.95 -0.01 -11.30
CA LEU A 476 -6.55 -0.06 -9.89
C LEU A 476 -5.51 -1.18 -9.68
N GLY A 477 -5.75 -2.37 -10.24
CA GLY A 477 -4.79 -3.46 -10.19
C GLY A 477 -3.44 -3.08 -10.80
N LYS A 478 -3.47 -2.40 -11.95
CA LYS A 478 -2.27 -1.85 -12.60
C LYS A 478 -1.52 -0.86 -11.72
N LEU A 479 -2.25 0.10 -11.11
CA LEU A 479 -1.66 1.10 -10.23
C LEU A 479 -0.99 0.47 -9.02
N ILE A 480 -1.63 -0.53 -8.39
CA ILE A 480 -1.05 -1.16 -7.22
C ILE A 480 0.17 -2.02 -7.57
N ALA A 481 0.09 -2.86 -8.61
CA ALA A 481 1.23 -3.64 -9.09
C ALA A 481 2.44 -2.76 -9.46
N LEU A 482 2.19 -1.56 -10.03
CA LEU A 482 3.26 -0.58 -10.30
C LEU A 482 4.04 -0.24 -9.03
N TYR A 483 3.35 0.00 -7.92
CA TYR A 483 3.98 0.30 -6.63
C TYR A 483 4.58 -0.94 -5.94
N GLU A 484 3.95 -2.12 -6.05
CA GLU A 484 4.53 -3.38 -5.54
C GLU A 484 5.92 -3.62 -6.14
N HIS A 485 6.02 -3.51 -7.47
CA HIS A 485 7.28 -3.73 -8.18
C HIS A 485 8.27 -2.58 -8.01
N LYS A 486 7.81 -1.34 -7.85
CA LYS A 486 8.69 -0.22 -7.45
C LYS A 486 9.37 -0.52 -6.11
N VAL A 487 8.61 -0.99 -5.11
CA VAL A 487 9.12 -1.36 -3.79
C VAL A 487 10.13 -2.51 -3.90
N PHE A 488 9.84 -3.50 -4.75
CA PHE A 488 10.76 -4.61 -5.07
C PHE A 488 12.10 -4.12 -5.65
N VAL A 489 12.05 -3.23 -6.64
CA VAL A 489 13.25 -2.66 -7.29
C VAL A 489 14.13 -1.96 -6.26
N GLN A 490 13.51 -1.12 -5.42
CA GLN A 490 14.23 -0.38 -4.39
C GLN A 490 14.86 -1.30 -3.35
N GLY A 491 14.09 -2.29 -2.85
CA GLY A 491 14.59 -3.28 -1.91
C GLY A 491 15.75 -4.11 -2.45
N THR A 492 15.68 -4.47 -3.73
CA THR A 492 16.76 -5.21 -4.41
C THR A 492 18.03 -4.39 -4.53
N ILE A 493 17.94 -3.12 -4.92
CA ILE A 493 19.12 -2.24 -5.04
C ILE A 493 19.71 -1.92 -3.67
N TRP A 494 18.88 -1.66 -2.67
CA TRP A 494 19.31 -1.53 -1.27
C TRP A 494 19.76 -2.85 -0.65
N HIS A 495 19.61 -3.97 -1.37
CA HIS A 495 20.04 -5.28 -0.92
C HIS A 495 19.46 -5.67 0.44
N ILE A 496 18.20 -5.33 0.68
CA ILE A 496 17.46 -5.61 1.92
C ILE A 496 16.37 -6.67 1.69
N ASN A 497 15.82 -7.22 2.78
CA ASN A 497 14.63 -8.06 2.71
C ASN A 497 13.34 -7.23 2.77
N SER A 498 12.69 -7.04 1.64
CA SER A 498 11.41 -6.31 1.53
C SER A 498 10.19 -7.09 2.03
N PHE A 499 10.35 -8.34 2.43
CA PHE A 499 9.23 -9.27 2.65
C PHE A 499 9.08 -9.76 4.09
N ASP A 500 10.01 -9.39 4.98
CA ASP A 500 9.88 -9.59 6.42
C ASP A 500 9.43 -8.30 7.15
N GLN A 501 9.14 -8.42 8.44
CA GLN A 501 8.70 -7.31 9.30
C GLN A 501 9.06 -7.51 10.79
N TRP A 502 10.26 -7.97 11.10
CA TRP A 502 10.68 -8.25 12.50
C TRP A 502 10.52 -7.07 13.47
N GLY A 503 10.52 -5.83 12.96
CA GLY A 503 10.39 -4.60 13.75
C GLY A 503 9.09 -4.47 14.55
N VAL A 504 8.04 -5.24 14.24
CA VAL A 504 6.75 -5.16 14.96
C VAL A 504 6.66 -6.08 16.19
N GLU A 505 7.57 -7.05 16.33
CA GLU A 505 7.44 -8.12 17.34
C GLU A 505 7.74 -7.64 18.76
N LEU A 506 8.72 -6.74 18.95
CA LEU A 506 9.07 -6.24 20.28
C LEU A 506 7.89 -5.52 20.94
N GLY A 507 7.15 -4.71 20.17
CA GLY A 507 5.95 -4.02 20.66
C GLY A 507 4.90 -4.98 21.18
N LYS A 508 4.63 -6.07 20.45
CA LYS A 508 3.67 -7.13 20.85
C LYS A 508 4.11 -7.81 22.15
N VAL A 509 5.39 -8.19 22.27
CA VAL A 509 5.93 -8.83 23.48
C VAL A 509 5.79 -7.92 24.69
N LEU A 510 6.12 -6.63 24.55
CA LEU A 510 6.01 -5.66 25.64
C LEU A 510 4.55 -5.39 26.02
N ALA A 511 3.65 -5.26 25.05
CA ALA A 511 2.22 -5.10 25.31
C ALA A 511 1.65 -6.30 26.08
N ASN A 512 1.95 -7.54 25.66
CA ASN A 512 1.52 -8.75 26.36
C ASN A 512 2.04 -8.87 27.80
N ARG A 513 3.20 -8.24 28.11
CA ARG A 513 3.69 -8.12 29.48
C ARG A 513 2.89 -7.09 30.29
N ILE A 514 2.53 -5.97 29.67
CA ILE A 514 1.85 -4.85 30.35
C ILE A 514 0.37 -5.13 30.61
N ILE A 515 -0.34 -5.84 29.71
CA ILE A 515 -1.77 -6.16 29.88
C ILE A 515 -2.13 -6.70 31.27
N PRO A 516 -1.52 -7.79 31.78
CA PRO A 516 -1.85 -8.31 33.10
C PRO A 516 -1.48 -7.33 34.23
N GLU A 517 -0.49 -6.46 34.03
CA GLU A 517 -0.14 -5.42 35.01
C GLU A 517 -1.23 -4.34 35.08
N LEU A 518 -1.84 -3.98 33.95
CA LEU A 518 -2.96 -3.04 33.89
C LEU A 518 -4.27 -3.62 34.44
N GLU A 519 -4.49 -4.91 34.27
CA GLU A 519 -5.69 -5.64 34.72
C GLU A 519 -5.62 -6.09 36.18
N SER A 520 -4.41 -6.13 36.77
CA SER A 520 -4.22 -6.52 38.16
C SER A 520 -5.05 -5.64 39.11
N THR A 521 -5.81 -6.29 39.99
CA THR A 521 -6.56 -5.62 41.06
C THR A 521 -5.62 -5.04 42.12
N GLU A 522 -4.55 -5.76 42.48
CA GLU A 522 -3.51 -5.30 43.40
C GLU A 522 -2.36 -4.58 42.68
N GLU A 523 -1.61 -3.71 43.36
CA GLU A 523 -0.42 -3.06 42.79
C GLU A 523 0.61 -4.13 42.36
N PRO A 524 0.88 -4.29 41.04
CA PRO A 524 1.82 -5.28 40.56
C PRO A 524 3.25 -4.82 40.82
N LYS A 525 4.15 -5.79 40.93
CA LYS A 525 5.58 -5.50 40.95
C LYS A 525 6.04 -5.17 39.52
N LEU A 526 6.18 -3.88 39.24
CA LEU A 526 6.65 -3.41 37.93
C LEU A 526 8.18 -3.48 37.80
N ALA A 527 8.65 -3.94 36.65
CA ALA A 527 10.08 -4.11 36.33
C ALA A 527 10.48 -3.40 35.02
N HIS A 528 9.77 -2.34 34.66
CA HIS A 528 10.10 -1.50 33.49
C HIS A 528 10.93 -0.28 33.92
N ASP A 529 11.20 0.61 32.98
CA ASP A 529 11.80 1.91 33.25
C ASP A 529 10.88 2.82 34.09
N SER A 530 11.43 3.90 34.64
CA SER A 530 10.70 4.80 35.54
C SER A 530 9.51 5.49 34.88
N SER A 531 9.55 5.77 33.58
CA SER A 531 8.46 6.38 32.85
C SER A 531 7.30 5.39 32.69
N THR A 532 7.59 4.20 32.14
CA THR A 532 6.58 3.15 31.95
C THR A 532 5.90 2.76 33.26
N ASN A 533 6.68 2.60 34.34
CA ASN A 533 6.14 2.30 35.66
C ASN A 533 5.20 3.40 36.17
N THR A 534 5.55 4.67 35.96
CA THR A 534 4.73 5.81 36.37
C THR A 534 3.43 5.89 35.58
N LEU A 535 3.49 5.60 34.28
CA LEU A 535 2.32 5.58 33.39
C LEU A 535 1.34 4.47 33.76
N ILE A 536 1.84 3.24 34.00
CA ILE A 536 1.01 2.11 34.46
C ILE A 536 0.29 2.46 35.75
N ARG A 537 1.01 3.00 36.75
CA ARG A 537 0.42 3.42 38.02
C ARG A 537 -0.64 4.50 37.84
N ARG A 538 -0.34 5.53 37.04
CA ARG A 538 -1.27 6.63 36.76
C ARG A 538 -2.53 6.14 36.06
N TYR A 539 -2.39 5.25 35.07
CA TYR A 539 -3.53 4.64 34.38
C TYR A 539 -4.42 3.87 35.35
N ARG A 540 -3.83 2.97 36.16
CA ARG A 540 -4.58 2.17 37.13
C ARG A 540 -5.27 3.01 38.20
N GLN A 541 -4.62 4.07 38.69
CA GLN A 541 -5.23 5.00 39.66
C GLN A 541 -6.43 5.75 39.09
N LEU A 542 -6.39 6.16 37.82
CA LEU A 542 -7.42 7.01 37.20
C LEU A 542 -8.52 6.24 36.48
N ARG A 543 -8.29 4.98 36.09
CA ARG A 543 -9.27 4.16 35.36
C ARG A 543 -10.57 3.98 36.16
N GLY A 544 -10.47 3.91 37.50
CA GLY A 544 -11.56 3.52 38.39
C GLY A 544 -12.01 2.09 38.13
N GLU A 545 -12.48 1.37 39.16
CA GLU A 545 -13.26 0.16 38.88
C GLU A 545 -14.55 0.61 38.19
N PRO A 546 -14.94 0.02 37.05
CA PRO A 546 -16.27 0.24 36.50
C PRO A 546 -17.29 -0.19 37.56
N SER A 547 -18.19 0.71 37.96
CA SER A 547 -19.37 0.41 38.77
C SER A 547 -20.31 -0.55 38.08
#